data_AF-A0A7V2LN94-F1
#
_entry.id   AF-A0A7V2LN94-F1
#
_cell.length_a   1.000
_cell.length_b   1.000
_cell.length_c   1.000
_cell.angle_alpha   90.00
_cell.angle_beta   90.00
_cell.angle_gamma   90.00
#
_symmetry.space_group_name_H-M   'P 1'
#
loop_
_entity.id
_entity.type
_entity.pdbx_description
1 polymer ?
#
loop_
_entity_poly.entity_id
_entity_poly.type
_entity_poly.pdbx_seq_one_letter_code
_entity_poly.pdbx_strand_id
1 'polypeptide(L)'
;MNKSILAVALILGLILLFVSATLAGATGGYGLDWWVIASGGHSEGGGYGLDSAIGQPLAGLSSGGSYGLCAGYLCGAAGAESPVYLPLLLLSE
;
A
#
# COMPACT_ATOMS: atom_id res chain seq x y z
N MET A 1 -1.87 -29.55 -56.10
CA MET A 1 -2.55 -29.35 -54.79
C MET A 1 -3.88 -28.65 -55.04
N ASN A 2 -4.96 -29.24 -54.58
CA ASN A 2 -6.35 -28.82 -54.74
C ASN A 2 -6.61 -27.58 -53.86
N LYS A 3 -7.11 -26.50 -54.47
CA LYS A 3 -7.37 -25.21 -53.79
C LYS A 3 -8.27 -25.35 -52.56
N SER A 4 -9.16 -26.33 -52.57
CA SER A 4 -10.03 -26.71 -51.46
C SER A 4 -9.25 -27.29 -50.26
N ILE A 5 -8.19 -28.07 -50.48
CA ILE A 5 -7.34 -28.57 -49.38
C ILE A 5 -6.54 -27.44 -48.74
N LEU A 6 -6.03 -26.50 -49.56
CA LEU A 6 -5.34 -25.31 -49.07
C LEU A 6 -6.25 -24.43 -48.21
N ALA A 7 -7.50 -24.22 -48.63
CA ALA A 7 -8.47 -23.43 -47.87
C ALA A 7 -8.80 -24.07 -46.52
N VAL A 8 -8.98 -25.39 -46.49
CA VAL A 8 -9.26 -26.13 -45.25
C VAL A 8 -8.07 -26.07 -44.29
N ALA A 9 -6.84 -26.26 -44.79
CA ALA A 9 -5.63 -26.17 -43.97
C ALA A 9 -5.44 -24.76 -43.38
N LEU A 10 -5.74 -23.72 -44.15
CA LEU A 10 -5.64 -22.34 -43.70
C LEU A 10 -6.65 -22.03 -42.59
N ILE A 11 -7.91 -22.44 -42.77
CA ILE A 11 -8.97 -22.27 -41.76
C ILE A 11 -8.62 -23.01 -40.48
N LEU A 12 -8.13 -24.25 -40.58
CA LEU A 12 -7.71 -25.03 -39.43
C LEU A 12 -6.54 -24.37 -38.68
N GLY A 13 -5.56 -23.82 -39.42
CA GLY A 13 -4.45 -23.07 -38.84
C GLY A 13 -4.91 -21.82 -38.09
N LEU A 14 -5.86 -21.06 -38.67
CA LEU A 14 -6.46 -19.89 -38.03
C LEU A 14 -7.22 -20.24 -36.74
N ILE A 15 -7.97 -21.35 -36.74
CA ILE A 15 -8.67 -21.83 -35.54
C ILE A 15 -7.67 -22.22 -34.45
N LEU A 16 -6.59 -22.93 -34.80
CA LEU A 16 -5.55 -23.31 -33.84
C LEU A 16 -4.82 -22.10 -33.23
N LEU A 17 -4.56 -21.07 -34.02
CA LEU A 17 -4.00 -19.79 -33.57
C LEU A 17 -4.94 -19.03 -32.62
N PHE A 18 -6.25 -19.09 -32.88
CA PHE A 18 -7.24 -18.41 -32.05
C PHE A 18 -7.41 -19.08 -30.68
N VAL A 19 -7.42 -20.42 -30.64
CA VAL A 19 -7.55 -21.20 -29.40
C VAL A 19 -6.32 -21.01 -28.50
N SER A 20 -5.10 -20.99 -29.06
CA SER A 20 -3.87 -20.81 -28.27
C SER A 20 -3.78 -19.42 -27.62
N ALA A 21 -4.28 -18.37 -28.27
CA ALA A 21 -4.32 -17.02 -27.70
C ALA A 21 -5.23 -16.93 -26.46
N THR A 22 -6.31 -17.71 -26.40
CA THR A 22 -7.24 -17.70 -25.25
C THR A 22 -6.72 -18.46 -24.03
N LEU A 23 -5.89 -19.49 -24.23
CA LEU A 23 -5.28 -20.24 -23.13
C LEU A 23 -4.19 -19.45 -22.40
N ALA A 24 -3.47 -18.58 -23.09
CA ALA A 24 -2.40 -17.77 -22.48
C ALA A 24 -2.91 -16.67 -21.53
N GLY A 25 -4.16 -16.22 -21.70
CA GLY A 25 -4.81 -15.25 -20.82
C GLY A 25 -5.55 -15.86 -19.63
N ALA A 26 -5.81 -17.17 -19.66
CA ALA A 26 -6.38 -17.89 -18.54
C ALA A 26 -5.25 -18.25 -17.56
N THR A 27 -4.79 -17.27 -16.79
CA THR A 27 -3.97 -17.49 -15.59
C THR A 27 -4.79 -18.34 -14.64
N GLY A 28 -4.67 -19.66 -14.75
CA GLY A 28 -5.49 -20.61 -13.99
C GLY A 28 -5.32 -20.34 -12.50
N GLY A 29 -6.35 -19.81 -11.84
CA GLY A 29 -6.54 -19.82 -10.39
C GLY A 29 -5.49 -19.13 -9.51
N TYR A 30 -4.38 -18.61 -10.06
CA TYR A 30 -3.35 -17.95 -9.27
C TYR A 30 -3.73 -16.48 -9.05
N GLY A 31 -4.47 -16.23 -7.98
CA GLY A 31 -4.59 -14.89 -7.42
C GLY A 31 -3.22 -14.47 -6.87
N LEU A 32 -2.70 -13.34 -7.36
CA LEU A 32 -1.57 -12.69 -6.73
C LEU A 32 -2.09 -11.78 -5.64
N ASP A 33 -2.21 -12.33 -4.43
CA ASP A 33 -2.45 -11.52 -3.24
C ASP A 33 -1.17 -10.77 -2.89
N TRP A 34 -1.22 -9.45 -2.94
CA TRP A 34 -0.10 -8.59 -2.57
C TRP A 34 -0.59 -7.43 -1.73
N TRP A 35 0.30 -6.95 -0.86
CA TRP A 35 0.02 -5.88 0.10
C TRP A 35 1.14 -4.87 0.01
N VAL A 36 0.80 -3.59 0.04
CA VAL A 36 1.77 -2.51 0.19
C VAL A 36 1.79 -2.10 1.65
N ILE A 37 2.93 -2.29 2.30
CA ILE A 37 3.18 -1.64 3.60
C ILE A 37 3.60 -0.21 3.26
N ALA A 38 2.70 0.74 3.49
CA ALA A 38 3.02 2.15 3.36
C ALA A 38 4.12 2.54 4.35
N SER A 39 4.93 3.53 3.99
CA SER A 39 5.79 4.20 4.94
C SER A 39 4.95 4.91 6.00
N GLY A 40 5.56 5.24 7.14
CA GLY A 40 4.97 6.19 8.06
C GLY A 40 4.78 7.57 7.41
N GLY A 41 4.12 8.47 8.12
CA GLY A 41 3.88 9.83 7.67
C GLY A 41 2.78 10.52 8.46
N HIS A 42 2.51 11.75 8.05
CA HIS A 42 1.44 12.59 8.58
C HIS A 42 0.39 12.81 7.49
N SER A 43 -0.88 12.84 7.85
CA SER A 43 -2.00 13.08 6.93
C SER A 43 -3.06 13.92 7.62
N GLU A 44 -3.56 14.95 6.94
CA GLU A 44 -4.54 15.88 7.50
C GLU A 44 -5.72 16.07 6.56
N GLY A 45 -6.90 16.28 7.14
CA GLY A 45 -8.12 16.55 6.41
C GLY A 45 -9.20 17.12 7.33
N GLY A 46 -9.73 18.29 6.97
CA GLY A 46 -10.70 19.00 7.80
C GLY A 46 -10.08 19.40 9.14
N GLY A 47 -10.68 18.97 10.25
CA GLY A 47 -10.18 19.21 11.62
C GLY A 47 -9.40 18.05 12.23
N TYR A 48 -8.99 17.07 11.42
CA TYR A 48 -8.32 15.85 11.89
C TYR A 48 -6.96 15.69 11.23
N GLY A 49 -5.97 15.35 12.06
CA GLY A 49 -4.63 14.93 11.65
C GLY A 49 -4.35 13.51 12.14
N LEU A 50 -3.57 12.76 11.36
CA LEU A 50 -3.19 11.39 11.65
C LEU A 50 -1.70 11.19 11.38
N ASP A 51 -0.99 10.74 12.39
CA ASP A 51 0.41 10.34 12.32
C ASP A 51 0.53 8.82 12.33
N SER A 52 1.42 8.29 11.50
CA SER A 52 1.66 6.85 11.37
C SER A 52 3.15 6.54 11.26
N ALA A 53 3.55 5.41 11.82
CA ALA A 53 4.91 4.90 11.74
C ALA A 53 4.91 3.53 11.04
N ILE A 54 5.89 3.31 10.17
CA ILE A 54 6.01 2.05 9.42
C ILE A 54 6.16 0.86 10.37
N GLY A 55 5.48 -0.25 10.06
CA GLY A 55 5.62 -1.50 10.82
C GLY A 55 4.91 -1.53 12.18
N GLN A 56 4.07 -0.54 12.49
CA GLN A 56 3.29 -0.52 13.73
C GLN A 56 1.82 -0.81 13.45
N PRO A 57 1.34 -2.05 13.70
CA PRO A 57 -0.07 -2.42 13.50
C PRO A 57 -1.00 -1.77 14.52
N LEU A 58 -0.47 -1.20 15.61
CA LEU A 58 -1.22 -0.59 16.68
C LEU A 58 -0.53 0.73 17.11
N ALA A 59 -0.96 1.84 16.53
CA ALA A 59 -0.62 3.18 17.03
C ALA A 59 -1.88 3.72 17.70
N GLY A 60 -1.98 3.62 19.03
CA GLY A 60 -3.22 4.04 19.67
C GLY A 60 -3.21 4.05 21.19
N LEU A 61 -3.95 5.03 21.73
CA LEU A 61 -4.36 5.09 23.12
C LEU A 61 -5.63 4.24 23.28
N SER A 62 -5.59 3.27 24.19
CA SER A 62 -6.74 2.55 24.69
C SER A 62 -6.99 2.99 26.13
N SER A 63 -8.23 3.26 26.51
CA SER A 63 -8.57 3.66 27.89
C SER A 63 -9.80 2.92 28.39
N GLY A 64 -9.79 2.62 29.69
CA GLY A 64 -10.88 1.94 30.38
C GLY A 64 -10.83 2.20 31.89
N GLY A 65 -11.92 2.75 32.43
CA GLY A 65 -11.96 3.16 33.84
C GLY A 65 -10.89 4.21 34.15
N SER A 66 -10.06 3.93 35.16
CA SER A 66 -8.95 4.79 35.57
C SER A 66 -7.62 4.46 34.87
N TYR A 67 -7.61 3.54 33.91
CA TYR A 67 -6.39 3.08 33.26
C TYR A 67 -6.36 3.48 31.78
N GLY A 68 -5.21 4.00 31.36
CA GLY A 68 -4.86 4.22 29.96
C GLY A 68 -3.68 3.34 29.58
N LEU A 69 -3.82 2.60 28.49
CA LEU A 69 -2.73 1.88 27.82
C LEU A 69 -2.45 2.61 26.52
N CYS A 70 -1.19 2.90 26.29
CA CYS A 70 -0.77 3.54 25.07
C CYS A 70 0.36 2.69 24.47
N ALA A 71 0.18 2.28 23.22
CA ALA A 71 1.08 1.36 22.54
C ALA A 71 1.52 1.94 21.19
N GLY A 72 2.76 1.61 20.80
CA GLY A 72 3.41 2.13 19.61
C GLY A 72 4.50 3.15 19.93
N TYR A 73 5.26 3.52 18.91
CA TYR A 73 6.38 4.48 19.02
C TYR A 73 5.85 5.91 19.10
N LEU A 74 4.77 6.19 18.37
CA LEU A 74 4.11 7.51 18.38
C LEU A 74 3.23 7.73 19.62
N CYS A 75 3.07 6.72 20.46
CA CYS A 75 2.38 6.83 21.72
C CYS A 75 3.07 7.89 22.62
N GLY A 76 2.32 8.91 23.04
CA GLY A 76 2.85 10.02 23.85
C GLY A 76 3.57 11.11 23.06
N ALA A 77 3.85 10.92 21.77
CA ALA A 77 4.43 11.95 20.91
C ALA A 77 3.43 13.07 20.58
N ALA A 78 2.15 12.72 20.41
CA ALA A 78 1.06 13.66 20.04
C ALA A 78 0.62 14.64 21.16
N GLY A 79 1.36 14.72 22.27
CA GLY A 79 1.09 15.65 23.36
C GLY A 79 2.34 16.01 24.17
N ALA A 80 3.53 15.63 23.69
CA ALA A 80 4.78 16.03 24.31
C ALA A 80 5.10 17.47 23.90
N GLU A 81 4.49 18.44 24.57
CA GLU A 81 4.97 19.83 24.58
C GLU A 81 6.32 19.85 25.30
N SER A 82 7.38 19.42 24.60
CA SER A 82 8.74 19.59 25.11
C SER A 82 9.06 21.09 25.05
N PRO A 83 9.37 21.73 26.19
CA PRO A 83 9.81 23.12 26.14
C PRO A 83 11.09 23.22 25.31
N VAL A 84 10.99 23.90 24.17
CA VAL A 84 12.14 24.19 23.32
C VAL A 84 12.90 25.36 23.93
N TYR A 85 14.07 25.10 24.49
CA TYR A 85 14.97 26.14 24.97
C TYR A 85 15.95 26.51 23.85
N LEU A 86 15.79 27.71 23.29
CA LEU A 86 16.74 28.27 22.34
C LEU A 86 17.81 29.08 23.10
N PRO A 87 19.12 28.81 22.87
CA PRO A 87 20.17 29.63 23.46
C PRO A 87 20.11 31.05 22.87
N LEU A 88 19.97 32.04 23.75
CA LEU A 88 19.95 33.46 23.36
C LEU A 88 21.38 33.92 23.09
N LEU A 89 21.72 34.13 21.83
CA LEU A 89 23.00 34.73 21.45
C LEU A 89 22.85 36.26 21.48
N LEU A 90 23.41 36.88 22.52
CA LEU A 90 23.56 38.34 22.60
C LEU A 90 24.88 38.72 21.91
N LEU A 91 24.81 39.40 20.78
CA LEU A 91 25.97 40.08 20.19
C LEU A 91 26.07 41.49 20.76
N SER A 92 27.21 41.82 21.35
CA SER A 92 27.60 43.19 21.66
C SER A 92 28.37 43.79 20.48
N GLU A 93 28.05 45.02 20.10
CA GLU A 93 28.84 45.83 19.16
C GLU A 93 30.15 46.32 19.78
#